data_AF-A0A3M1DGB7-F1
#
_entry.id   AF-A0A3M1DGB7-F1
#
_cell.length_a   1.000
_cell.length_b   1.000
_cell.length_c   1.000
_cell.angle_alpha   90.00
_cell.angle_beta   90.00
_cell.angle_gamma   90.00
#
_symmetry.space_group_name_H-M   'P 1'
#
loop_
_entity.id
_entity.type
_entity.pdbx_description
1 polymer ?
#
loop_
_entity_poly.entity_id
_entity_poly.type
_entity_poly.pdbx_seq_one_letter_code
_entity_poly.pdbx_strand_id
1 'polypeptide(L)'
;MHTTIRVGERLLELRKLDLVPGALRPVLRDAAKEVFTHSRLALVHAHVIIEIRDDIPNPRVEERSLKKHRAHILLPSSLFAADEQHLSQQLRNSLNHEFAHLWHNDISPSLKRALESARRLKKGLEKEKLRFLQAYRQSTMSPERAMHLLDKRSIRSLLHRFFIECHIEGIAEYCENTLRGLDLFKSDVHAVLRAEARETAMTANLALANAITFGEIDVRVFKRVYDKAPYVIGHHMVFTLLLKEYTLEEVVKMNYHEFVKAYERVCKHIGERPLVSLTSGKGILDYKEMLKRWRSAFSQKS
;
A
#
# COMPACT_ATOMS: atom_id res chain seq x y z
N MET A 1 -26.50 -18.56 6.93
CA MET A 1 -27.53 -17.64 6.40
C MET A 1 -26.89 -16.57 5.50
N HIS A 2 -27.55 -16.11 4.42
CA HIS A 2 -27.10 -14.97 3.61
C HIS A 2 -27.91 -13.72 3.99
N THR A 3 -27.27 -12.58 4.25
CA THR A 3 -28.01 -11.31 4.39
C THR A 3 -27.52 -10.32 3.36
N THR A 4 -28.47 -9.84 2.59
CA THR A 4 -28.25 -8.80 1.62
C THR A 4 -28.65 -7.46 2.25
N ILE A 5 -27.73 -6.51 2.29
CA ILE A 5 -27.97 -5.15 2.75
C ILE A 5 -28.05 -4.25 1.51
N ARG A 6 -29.18 -3.56 1.34
CA ARG A 6 -29.34 -2.58 0.28
C ARG A 6 -28.87 -1.22 0.75
N VAL A 7 -27.99 -0.57 -0.01
CA VAL A 7 -27.50 0.79 0.26
C VAL A 7 -27.77 1.64 -0.99
N GLY A 8 -28.83 2.45 -0.95
CA GLY A 8 -29.38 3.13 -2.14
C GLY A 8 -29.92 2.13 -3.16
N GLU A 9 -29.57 2.27 -4.44
CA GLU A 9 -29.93 1.30 -5.49
C GLU A 9 -29.08 0.01 -5.47
N ARG A 10 -28.10 -0.12 -4.57
CA ARG A 10 -27.02 -1.13 -4.64
C ARG A 10 -27.18 -2.27 -3.63
N LEU A 11 -26.62 -3.44 -3.96
CA LEU A 11 -26.64 -4.66 -3.14
C LEU A 11 -25.26 -4.97 -2.51
N LEU A 12 -25.21 -5.04 -1.18
CA LEU A 12 -24.12 -5.62 -0.41
C LEU A 12 -24.56 -7.01 0.07
N GLU A 13 -23.81 -8.07 -0.22
CA GLU A 13 -24.19 -9.44 0.14
C GLU A 13 -23.23 -9.98 1.20
N LEU A 14 -23.66 -9.98 2.47
CA LEU A 14 -22.89 -10.56 3.56
C LEU A 14 -23.08 -12.08 3.57
N ARG A 15 -21.97 -12.83 3.43
CA ARG A 15 -21.94 -14.30 3.46
C ARG A 15 -21.28 -14.76 4.75
N LYS A 16 -21.76 -15.88 5.33
CA LYS A 16 -21.32 -16.41 6.65
C LYS A 16 -21.60 -15.48 7.84
N LEU A 17 -22.77 -14.86 7.87
CA LEU A 17 -23.22 -13.99 8.96
C LEU A 17 -23.51 -14.68 10.29
N ASP A 18 -23.50 -16.01 10.28
CA ASP A 18 -23.70 -16.85 11.47
C ASP A 18 -22.50 -16.68 12.42
N LEU A 19 -21.38 -16.14 11.92
CA LEU A 19 -20.16 -15.80 12.66
C LEU A 19 -20.05 -14.32 13.04
N VAL A 20 -20.95 -13.46 12.55
CA VAL A 20 -20.97 -12.02 12.85
C VAL A 20 -22.03 -11.77 13.93
N PRO A 21 -21.64 -11.39 15.15
CA PRO A 21 -22.57 -10.96 16.18
C PRO A 21 -23.63 -10.00 15.61
N GLY A 22 -24.91 -10.23 15.92
CA GLY A 22 -26.03 -9.48 15.34
C GLY A 22 -25.87 -7.96 15.48
N ALA A 23 -25.20 -7.52 16.54
CA ALA A 23 -24.91 -6.13 16.86
C ALA A 23 -23.90 -5.44 15.93
N LEU A 24 -23.13 -6.20 15.12
CA LEU A 24 -22.14 -5.64 14.19
C LEU A 24 -22.66 -5.43 12.77
N ARG A 25 -23.85 -5.95 12.46
CA ARG A 25 -24.48 -5.75 11.15
C ARG A 25 -24.82 -4.28 10.87
N PRO A 26 -25.29 -3.47 11.84
CA PRO A 26 -25.45 -2.03 11.68
C PRO A 26 -24.11 -1.31 11.43
N VAL A 27 -23.06 -1.66 12.17
CA VAL A 27 -21.71 -1.08 12.01
C VAL A 27 -21.17 -1.30 10.60
N LEU A 28 -21.28 -2.52 10.07
CA LEU A 28 -20.88 -2.85 8.69
C LEU A 28 -21.69 -2.05 7.66
N ARG A 29 -22.99 -1.88 7.90
CA ARG A 29 -23.88 -1.10 7.04
C ARG A 29 -23.54 0.38 7.06
N ASP A 30 -23.23 0.93 8.23
CA ASP A 30 -22.96 2.35 8.41
C ASP A 30 -21.57 2.71 7.91
N ALA A 31 -20.55 1.87 8.15
CA ALA A 31 -19.23 1.99 7.54
C ALA A 31 -19.32 2.04 6.01
N ALA A 32 -20.06 1.08 5.43
CA ALA A 32 -20.33 1.04 4.01
C ALA A 32 -21.05 2.33 3.55
N LYS A 33 -22.12 2.75 4.22
CA LYS A 33 -22.86 3.98 3.89
C LYS A 33 -21.99 5.24 3.98
N GLU A 34 -21.21 5.42 5.04
CA GLU A 34 -20.36 6.59 5.23
C GLU A 34 -19.34 6.71 4.10
N VAL A 35 -18.66 5.60 3.77
CA VAL A 35 -17.78 5.52 2.61
C VAL A 35 -18.56 5.88 1.35
N PHE A 36 -19.73 5.29 1.11
CA PHE A 36 -20.48 5.54 -0.12
C PHE A 36 -21.12 6.94 -0.23
N THR A 37 -21.29 7.66 0.89
CA THR A 37 -21.99 8.95 0.93
C THR A 37 -21.00 10.12 1.00
N HIS A 38 -19.96 10.04 1.83
CA HIS A 38 -19.06 11.18 2.09
C HIS A 38 -18.00 11.37 1.03
N SER A 39 -17.56 10.28 0.42
CA SER A 39 -16.25 10.30 -0.19
C SER A 39 -16.25 10.92 -1.60
N ARG A 40 -17.42 11.33 -2.15
CA ARG A 40 -17.60 11.67 -3.59
C ARG A 40 -17.00 10.59 -4.52
N LEU A 41 -16.67 9.42 -3.97
CA LEU A 41 -16.14 8.25 -4.64
C LEU A 41 -17.31 7.60 -5.34
N ALA A 42 -17.72 8.19 -6.45
CA ALA A 42 -18.62 7.54 -7.37
C ALA A 42 -17.92 6.27 -7.88
N LEU A 43 -18.13 5.14 -7.23
CA LEU A 43 -17.81 3.85 -7.84
C LEU A 43 -18.96 2.85 -7.81
N VAL A 44 -19.16 2.30 -9.01
CA VAL A 44 -19.51 0.94 -9.43
C VAL A 44 -20.67 0.22 -8.77
N HIS A 45 -21.44 -0.40 -9.65
CA HIS A 45 -22.33 -1.53 -9.46
C HIS A 45 -21.60 -2.78 -8.91
N ALA A 46 -20.89 -2.68 -7.78
CA ALA A 46 -20.11 -3.78 -7.22
C ALA A 46 -20.87 -4.46 -6.08
N HIS A 47 -21.09 -5.77 -6.22
CA HIS A 47 -21.57 -6.65 -5.15
C HIS A 47 -20.42 -6.92 -4.17
N VAL A 48 -20.45 -6.31 -2.98
CA VAL A 48 -19.42 -6.57 -1.95
C VAL A 48 -19.83 -7.76 -1.11
N ILE A 49 -18.90 -8.72 -0.98
CA ILE A 49 -18.95 -9.88 -0.10
C ILE A 49 -17.92 -9.64 1.00
N ILE A 50 -18.32 -9.79 2.25
CA ILE A 50 -17.40 -9.76 3.40
C ILE A 50 -17.35 -11.17 4.00
N GLU A 51 -16.15 -11.71 4.16
CA GLU A 51 -15.91 -13.03 4.78
C GLU A 51 -14.96 -12.90 5.97
N ILE A 52 -15.32 -13.51 7.10
CA ILE A 52 -14.46 -13.58 8.29
C ILE A 52 -13.64 -14.86 8.24
N ARG A 53 -12.34 -14.78 8.54
CA ARG A 53 -11.41 -15.91 8.53
C ARG A 53 -10.41 -15.84 9.69
N ASP A 54 -10.12 -16.99 10.30
CA ASP A 54 -9.12 -17.09 11.37
C ASP A 54 -7.67 -17.14 10.85
N ASP A 55 -7.48 -17.51 9.58
CA ASP A 55 -6.17 -17.78 8.99
C ASP A 55 -5.53 -16.57 8.29
N ILE A 56 -6.13 -15.39 8.42
CA ILE A 56 -5.57 -14.15 7.88
C ILE A 56 -5.14 -13.22 9.02
N PRO A 57 -3.98 -12.56 8.89
CA PRO A 57 -3.49 -11.68 9.95
C PRO A 57 -4.09 -10.27 9.89
N ASN A 58 -4.55 -9.84 8.72
CA ASN A 58 -5.04 -8.49 8.45
C ASN A 58 -6.19 -8.51 7.43
N PRO A 59 -7.08 -7.50 7.46
CA PRO A 59 -8.04 -7.24 6.38
C PRO A 59 -7.39 -7.22 5.01
N ARG A 60 -8.10 -7.69 3.98
CA ARG A 60 -7.67 -7.56 2.58
C ARG A 60 -8.79 -7.83 1.58
N VAL A 61 -8.76 -7.16 0.43
CA VAL A 61 -9.56 -7.51 -0.76
C VAL A 61 -8.97 -8.72 -1.50
N GLU A 62 -9.81 -9.72 -1.74
CA GLU A 62 -9.49 -10.95 -2.47
C GLU A 62 -9.74 -10.80 -3.99
N GLU A 63 -8.69 -10.96 -4.79
CA GLU A 63 -8.69 -10.69 -6.25
C GLU A 63 -9.70 -11.48 -7.09
N ARG A 64 -10.11 -12.67 -6.63
CA ARG A 64 -11.01 -13.55 -7.41
C ARG A 64 -12.38 -12.93 -7.68
N SER A 65 -12.72 -11.89 -6.92
CA SER A 65 -13.99 -11.19 -6.96
C SER A 65 -14.09 -10.17 -8.11
N LEU A 66 -12.99 -9.50 -8.48
CA LEU A 66 -12.98 -8.35 -9.40
C LEU A 66 -13.36 -8.68 -10.85
N LYS A 67 -13.45 -9.97 -11.22
CA LYS A 67 -13.83 -10.41 -12.58
C LYS A 67 -15.33 -10.36 -12.87
N LYS A 68 -16.20 -10.16 -11.88
CA LYS A 68 -17.67 -10.20 -12.04
C LYS A 68 -18.42 -9.06 -11.33
N HIS A 69 -17.81 -7.88 -11.22
CA HIS A 69 -18.32 -6.79 -10.37
C HIS A 69 -18.64 -7.24 -8.94
N ARG A 70 -17.86 -8.20 -8.43
CA ARG A 70 -17.93 -8.61 -7.03
C ARG A 70 -16.67 -8.10 -6.35
N ALA A 71 -16.78 -7.58 -5.16
CA ALA A 71 -15.63 -7.34 -4.31
C ALA A 71 -15.70 -8.35 -3.17
N HIS A 72 -14.60 -9.00 -2.82
CA HIS A 72 -14.55 -9.91 -1.69
C HIS A 72 -13.56 -9.36 -0.67
N ILE A 73 -14.03 -8.92 0.48
CA ILE A 73 -13.20 -8.41 1.57
C ILE A 73 -13.10 -9.51 2.61
N LEU A 74 -11.87 -9.92 2.91
CA LEU A 74 -11.59 -10.86 3.98
C LEU A 74 -11.23 -10.08 5.23
N LEU A 75 -11.85 -10.40 6.36
CA LEU A 75 -11.56 -9.82 7.67
C LEU A 75 -11.04 -10.89 8.64
N PRO A 76 -9.97 -10.62 9.40
CA PRO A 76 -9.51 -11.53 10.43
C PRO A 76 -10.55 -11.61 11.56
N SER A 77 -10.78 -12.82 12.09
CA SER A 77 -11.66 -13.00 13.26
C SER A 77 -11.16 -12.29 14.51
N SER A 78 -9.84 -12.07 14.62
CA SER A 78 -9.22 -11.31 15.71
C SER A 78 -9.71 -9.87 15.81
N LEU A 79 -10.19 -9.27 14.71
CA LEU A 79 -10.82 -7.95 14.78
C LEU A 79 -12.03 -7.96 15.69
N PHE A 80 -12.77 -9.08 15.75
CA PHE A 80 -14.03 -9.27 16.47
C PHE A 80 -13.87 -9.66 17.94
N ALA A 81 -12.64 -9.69 18.45
CA ALA A 81 -12.34 -10.06 19.84
C ALA A 81 -12.29 -8.86 20.82
N ALA A 82 -12.41 -7.63 20.32
CA ALA A 82 -12.38 -6.40 21.12
C ALA A 82 -13.78 -5.99 21.64
N ASP A 83 -13.85 -5.04 22.59
CA ASP A 83 -15.14 -4.46 23.01
C ASP A 83 -15.88 -3.82 21.82
N GLU A 84 -17.21 -3.79 21.89
CA GLU A 84 -18.10 -3.42 20.80
C GLU A 84 -17.85 -2.02 20.21
N GLN A 85 -17.47 -1.05 21.03
CA GLN A 85 -17.17 0.32 20.60
C GLN A 85 -15.81 0.40 19.90
N HIS A 86 -14.77 -0.21 20.48
CA HIS A 86 -13.44 -0.26 19.87
C HIS A 86 -13.41 -1.07 18.57
N LEU A 87 -14.15 -2.19 18.57
CA LEU A 87 -14.43 -3.04 17.43
C LEU A 87 -15.09 -2.25 16.29
N SER A 88 -16.06 -1.40 16.61
CA SER A 88 -16.78 -0.62 15.60
C SER A 88 -15.86 0.34 14.83
N GLN A 89 -14.92 0.99 15.52
CA GLN A 89 -14.00 1.94 14.91
C GLN A 89 -12.89 1.24 14.11
N GLN A 90 -12.26 0.19 14.66
CA GLN A 90 -11.23 -0.56 13.96
C GLN A 90 -11.77 -1.24 12.69
N LEU A 91 -12.99 -1.79 12.76
CA LEU A 91 -13.68 -2.39 11.63
C LEU A 91 -14.03 -1.35 10.57
N ARG A 92 -14.56 -0.19 10.97
CA ARG A 92 -14.84 0.94 10.05
C ARG A 92 -13.56 1.34 9.31
N ASN A 93 -12.49 1.60 10.04
CA ASN A 93 -11.19 2.00 9.49
C ASN A 93 -10.67 0.99 8.45
N SER A 94 -10.66 -0.29 8.82
CA SER A 94 -10.23 -1.38 7.95
C SER A 94 -11.06 -1.48 6.66
N LEU A 95 -12.37 -1.33 6.77
CA LEU A 95 -13.26 -1.40 5.62
C LEU A 95 -13.09 -0.20 4.70
N ASN A 96 -12.94 1.00 5.27
CA ASN A 96 -12.74 2.22 4.51
C ASN A 96 -11.47 2.13 3.66
N HIS A 97 -10.38 1.60 4.24
CA HIS A 97 -9.13 1.32 3.55
C HIS A 97 -9.34 0.37 2.35
N GLU A 98 -10.00 -0.77 2.58
CA GLU A 98 -10.27 -1.75 1.54
C GLU A 98 -11.24 -1.24 0.46
N PHE A 99 -12.21 -0.41 0.82
CA PHE A 99 -13.08 0.24 -0.14
C PHE A 99 -12.33 1.27 -1.00
N ALA A 100 -11.34 1.97 -0.45
CA ALA A 100 -10.46 2.83 -1.23
C ALA A 100 -9.73 2.01 -2.31
N HIS A 101 -9.18 0.83 -1.95
CA HIS A 101 -8.57 -0.09 -2.91
C HIS A 101 -9.53 -0.55 -4.01
N LEU A 102 -10.80 -0.78 -3.68
CA LEU A 102 -11.83 -1.12 -4.66
C LEU A 102 -12.16 0.05 -5.59
N TRP A 103 -12.26 1.25 -5.01
CA TRP A 103 -12.45 2.50 -5.74
C TRP A 103 -11.33 2.72 -6.76
N HIS A 104 -10.08 2.59 -6.30
CA HIS A 104 -8.90 2.70 -7.13
C HIS A 104 -8.88 1.75 -8.33
N ASN A 105 -9.30 0.50 -8.13
CA ASN A 105 -9.22 -0.55 -9.15
C ASN A 105 -10.10 -0.31 -10.37
N ASP A 106 -11.16 0.48 -10.24
CA ASP A 106 -12.12 0.65 -11.33
C ASP A 106 -12.11 2.04 -11.98
N ILE A 107 -11.75 3.11 -11.25
CA ILE A 107 -11.53 4.43 -11.90
C ILE A 107 -10.26 4.45 -12.75
N SER A 108 -9.24 3.66 -12.43
CA SER A 108 -7.92 3.79 -13.03
C SER A 108 -7.41 2.49 -13.66
N PRO A 109 -7.60 2.27 -14.98
CA PRO A 109 -7.02 1.14 -15.70
C PRO A 109 -5.48 1.11 -15.65
N SER A 110 -4.83 2.27 -15.56
CA SER A 110 -3.38 2.39 -15.29
C SER A 110 -3.02 1.86 -13.91
N LEU A 111 -3.77 2.22 -12.87
CA LEU A 111 -3.52 1.75 -11.52
C LEU A 111 -3.86 0.26 -11.34
N LYS A 112 -4.94 -0.23 -11.97
CA LYS A 112 -5.25 -1.67 -12.03
C LYS A 112 -4.08 -2.45 -12.62
N ARG A 113 -3.48 -1.95 -13.71
CA ARG A 113 -2.25 -2.53 -14.30
C ARG A 113 -1.05 -2.41 -13.37
N ALA A 114 -0.91 -1.32 -12.62
CA ALA A 114 0.14 -1.15 -11.63
C ALA A 114 0.00 -2.12 -10.43
N LEU A 115 -1.21 -2.30 -9.91
CA LEU A 115 -1.59 -3.29 -8.89
C LEU A 115 -1.28 -4.71 -9.38
N GLU A 116 -1.74 -5.06 -10.58
CA GLU A 116 -1.43 -6.35 -11.19
C GLU A 116 0.08 -6.52 -11.39
N SER A 117 0.79 -5.48 -11.83
CA SER A 117 2.24 -5.48 -12.01
C SER A 117 2.96 -5.70 -10.68
N ALA A 118 2.63 -4.94 -9.63
CA ALA A 118 3.19 -5.09 -8.29
C ALA A 118 2.92 -6.49 -7.71
N ARG A 119 1.72 -7.04 -7.92
CA ARG A 119 1.36 -8.40 -7.47
C ARG A 119 2.08 -9.49 -8.26
N ARG A 120 2.14 -9.40 -9.59
CA ARG A 120 2.93 -10.32 -10.44
C ARG A 120 4.39 -10.30 -10.02
N LEU A 121 4.91 -9.12 -9.74
CA LEU A 121 6.28 -8.89 -9.35
C LEU A 121 6.55 -9.41 -7.93
N LYS A 122 5.63 -9.26 -6.98
CA LYS A 122 5.68 -9.91 -5.66
C LYS A 122 5.73 -11.44 -5.77
N LYS A 123 4.80 -12.05 -6.54
CA LYS A 123 4.79 -13.50 -6.80
C LYS A 123 6.06 -13.96 -7.51
N GLY A 124 6.57 -13.15 -8.45
CA GLY A 124 7.83 -13.39 -9.15
C GLY A 124 9.01 -13.43 -8.20
N LEU A 125 9.12 -12.43 -7.32
CA LEU A 125 10.16 -12.34 -6.29
C LEU A 125 10.07 -13.50 -5.29
N GLU A 126 8.88 -13.89 -4.85
CA GLU A 126 8.68 -15.05 -3.96
C GLU A 126 9.09 -16.37 -4.63
N LYS A 127 8.75 -16.55 -5.91
CA LYS A 127 9.13 -17.74 -6.68
C LYS A 127 10.63 -17.79 -6.95
N GLU A 128 11.23 -16.64 -7.27
CA GLU A 128 12.68 -16.49 -7.48
C GLU A 128 13.44 -16.77 -6.18
N LYS A 129 12.95 -16.27 -5.03
CA LYS A 129 13.43 -16.61 -3.69
C LYS A 129 13.35 -18.11 -3.39
N LEU A 130 12.24 -18.76 -3.71
CA LEU A 130 12.07 -20.21 -3.47
C LEU A 130 13.03 -21.03 -4.33
N ARG A 131 13.18 -20.68 -5.61
CA ARG A 131 14.14 -21.32 -6.53
C ARG A 131 15.58 -21.11 -6.06
N PHE A 132 15.89 -19.91 -5.58
CA PHE A 132 17.18 -19.60 -4.99
C PHE A 132 17.47 -20.46 -3.76
N LEU A 133 16.53 -20.55 -2.81
CA LEU A 133 16.69 -21.37 -1.61
C LEU A 133 16.85 -22.87 -1.93
N GLN A 134 16.15 -23.37 -2.95
CA GLN A 134 16.33 -24.73 -3.43
C GLN A 134 17.71 -24.96 -4.08
N ALA A 135 18.13 -24.05 -4.96
CA ALA A 135 19.45 -24.12 -5.60
C ALA A 135 20.59 -24.02 -4.58
N TYR A 136 20.49 -23.11 -3.63
CA TYR A 136 21.47 -22.94 -2.54
C TYR A 136 21.61 -24.21 -1.70
N ARG A 137 20.49 -24.83 -1.30
CA ARG A 137 20.50 -26.09 -0.55
C ARG A 137 21.11 -27.26 -1.31
N GLN A 138 21.15 -27.18 -2.64
CA GLN A 138 21.61 -28.26 -3.52
C GLN A 138 22.99 -28.00 -4.14
N SER A 139 23.59 -26.84 -3.86
CA SER A 139 24.85 -26.41 -4.48
C SER A 139 25.98 -26.32 -3.46
N THR A 140 27.22 -26.62 -3.89
CA THR A 140 28.47 -26.25 -3.19
C THR A 140 28.80 -24.75 -3.31
N MET A 141 27.83 -23.96 -3.75
CA MET A 141 28.02 -22.56 -4.11
C MET A 141 28.15 -21.72 -2.83
N SER A 142 29.17 -20.85 -2.77
CA SER A 142 29.37 -20.01 -1.60
C SER A 142 28.22 -19.01 -1.43
N PRO A 143 27.86 -18.64 -0.19
CA PRO A 143 26.82 -17.64 0.08
C PRO A 143 27.02 -16.33 -0.68
N GLU A 144 28.27 -15.90 -0.89
CA GLU A 144 28.61 -14.67 -1.61
C GLU A 144 28.22 -14.74 -3.10
N ARG A 145 28.47 -15.89 -3.74
CA ARG A 145 28.15 -16.11 -5.15
C ARG A 145 26.66 -16.34 -5.38
N ALA A 146 25.96 -16.89 -4.39
CA ALA A 146 24.52 -17.01 -4.36
C ALA A 146 23.85 -15.62 -4.29
N MET A 147 24.32 -14.77 -3.39
CA MET A 147 23.87 -13.38 -3.26
C MET A 147 24.07 -12.56 -4.54
N HIS A 148 25.18 -12.78 -5.25
CA HIS A 148 25.46 -12.14 -6.53
C HIS A 148 24.50 -12.56 -7.69
N LEU A 149 23.72 -13.62 -7.54
CA LEU A 149 22.72 -14.05 -8.53
C LEU A 149 21.31 -13.49 -8.28
N LEU A 150 21.00 -13.07 -7.04
CA LEU A 150 19.80 -12.31 -6.68
C LEU A 150 19.83 -10.83 -7.18
N ASP A 151 20.88 -10.43 -7.89
CA ASP A 151 21.57 -9.15 -7.67
C ASP A 151 21.13 -7.93 -8.54
N LYS A 152 20.33 -8.04 -9.59
CA LYS A 152 19.94 -6.81 -10.36
C LYS A 152 18.49 -6.68 -10.73
N ARG A 153 17.82 -7.80 -11.01
CA ARG A 153 16.40 -7.82 -11.36
C ARG A 153 15.54 -7.74 -10.11
N SER A 154 15.93 -8.41 -9.02
CA SER A 154 15.13 -8.47 -7.81
C SER A 154 15.10 -7.13 -7.06
N ILE A 155 16.20 -6.37 -7.00
CA ILE A 155 16.23 -5.03 -6.35
C ILE A 155 15.49 -3.98 -7.14
N ARG A 156 15.70 -3.94 -8.47
CA ARG A 156 14.90 -3.06 -9.33
C ARG A 156 13.41 -3.32 -9.16
N SER A 157 13.05 -4.59 -9.05
CA SER A 157 11.68 -5.03 -8.80
C SER A 157 11.20 -4.59 -7.40
N LEU A 158 12.00 -4.79 -6.35
CA LEU A 158 11.66 -4.36 -4.98
C LEU A 158 11.48 -2.84 -4.88
N LEU A 159 12.42 -2.07 -5.42
CA LEU A 159 12.31 -0.62 -5.47
C LEU A 159 11.08 -0.20 -6.29
N HIS A 160 10.88 -0.77 -7.48
CA HIS A 160 9.70 -0.48 -8.31
C HIS A 160 8.38 -0.76 -7.57
N ARG A 161 8.30 -1.90 -6.87
CA ARG A 161 7.17 -2.26 -6.02
C ARG A 161 6.94 -1.23 -4.94
N PHE A 162 7.99 -0.77 -4.26
CA PHE A 162 7.87 0.24 -3.21
C PHE A 162 7.23 1.54 -3.71
N PHE A 163 7.64 2.07 -4.86
CA PHE A 163 7.03 3.30 -5.40
C PHE A 163 5.57 3.08 -5.82
N ILE A 164 5.25 1.90 -6.37
CA ILE A 164 3.85 1.54 -6.67
C ILE A 164 3.03 1.47 -5.38
N GLU A 165 3.56 0.84 -4.33
CA GLU A 165 2.89 0.75 -3.03
C GLU A 165 2.73 2.12 -2.36
N CYS A 166 3.71 3.03 -2.47
CA CYS A 166 3.55 4.41 -1.98
C CYS A 166 2.36 5.12 -2.62
N HIS A 167 2.12 4.86 -3.91
CA HIS A 167 0.99 5.44 -4.62
C HIS A 167 -0.33 4.82 -4.15
N ILE A 168 -0.42 3.49 -4.11
CA ILE A 168 -1.65 2.78 -3.76
C ILE A 168 -2.02 2.96 -2.28
N GLU A 169 -1.09 2.64 -1.38
CA GLU A 169 -1.31 2.69 0.06
C GLU A 169 -1.46 4.13 0.53
N GLY A 170 -0.75 5.07 -0.08
CA GLY A 170 -0.90 6.49 0.24
C GLY A 170 -2.29 7.04 0.00
N ILE A 171 -2.95 6.61 -1.09
CA ILE A 171 -4.33 7.06 -1.36
C ILE A 171 -5.30 6.36 -0.40
N ALA A 172 -5.11 5.07 -0.13
CA ALA A 172 -5.96 4.35 0.80
C ALA A 172 -5.90 4.95 2.22
N GLU A 173 -4.69 5.26 2.69
CA GLU A 173 -4.45 5.93 3.98
C GLU A 173 -5.07 7.33 4.03
N TYR A 174 -4.96 8.13 2.96
CA TYR A 174 -5.62 9.44 2.89
C TYR A 174 -7.14 9.33 3.00
N CYS A 175 -7.75 8.42 2.25
CA CYS A 175 -9.20 8.18 2.28
C CYS A 175 -9.66 7.73 3.67
N GLU A 176 -8.91 6.81 4.29
CA GLU A 176 -9.18 6.33 5.64
C GLU A 176 -9.12 7.46 6.67
N ASN A 177 -8.09 8.31 6.63
CA ASN A 177 -7.93 9.42 7.55
C ASN A 177 -8.96 10.53 7.34
N THR A 178 -9.35 10.81 6.10
CA THR A 178 -10.43 11.76 5.79
C THR A 178 -11.76 11.29 6.40
N LEU A 179 -12.07 9.98 6.31
CA LEU A 179 -13.30 9.41 6.85
C LEU A 179 -13.31 9.36 8.39
N ARG A 180 -12.14 9.36 9.03
CA ARG A 180 -12.02 9.52 10.49
C ARG A 180 -12.33 10.96 10.96
N GLY A 181 -12.63 11.88 10.04
CA GLY A 181 -12.84 13.28 10.35
C GLY A 181 -11.57 13.99 10.81
N LEU A 182 -10.39 13.42 10.50
CA LEU A 182 -9.14 14.15 10.67
C LEU A 182 -9.21 15.35 9.73
N ASP A 183 -9.21 16.55 10.31
CA ASP A 183 -9.15 17.78 9.55
C ASP A 183 -7.73 17.94 8.99
N LEU A 184 -7.49 17.24 7.89
CA LEU A 184 -6.18 17.11 7.29
C LEU A 184 -5.64 18.47 6.81
N PHE A 185 -6.48 19.50 6.65
CA PHE A 185 -6.09 20.83 6.19
C PHE A 185 -5.79 21.83 7.32
N LYS A 186 -5.76 21.39 8.59
CA LYS A 186 -5.19 22.21 9.67
C LYS A 186 -3.72 22.49 9.40
N SER A 187 -3.26 23.70 9.75
CA SER A 187 -1.90 24.20 9.46
C SER A 187 -0.78 23.24 9.87
N ASP A 188 -1.00 22.47 10.93
CA ASP A 188 0.04 21.68 11.57
C ASP A 188 0.08 20.22 11.08
N VAL A 189 -0.99 19.73 10.44
CA VAL A 189 -1.09 18.33 10.00
C VAL A 189 -0.07 18.01 8.92
N HIS A 190 0.15 18.93 7.97
CA HIS A 190 1.18 18.76 6.94
C HIS A 190 2.57 18.56 7.55
N ALA A 191 2.91 19.37 8.55
CA ALA A 191 4.20 19.30 9.23
C ALA A 191 4.37 17.99 10.01
N VAL A 192 3.32 17.52 10.70
CA VAL A 192 3.33 16.23 11.42
C VAL A 192 3.52 15.07 10.45
N LEU A 193 2.71 14.99 9.39
CA LEU A 193 2.82 13.94 8.36
C LEU A 193 4.19 13.94 7.70
N ARG A 194 4.74 15.13 7.44
CA ARG A 194 6.07 15.29 6.85
C ARG A 194 7.16 14.81 7.80
N ALA A 195 7.08 15.10 9.09
CA ALA A 195 8.05 14.65 10.08
C ALA A 195 8.08 13.12 10.17
N GLU A 196 6.92 12.49 10.29
CA GLU A 196 6.78 11.03 10.36
C GLU A 196 7.26 10.34 9.07
N ALA A 197 6.86 10.86 7.90
CA ALA A 197 7.30 10.35 6.62
C ALA A 197 8.81 10.53 6.41
N ARG A 198 9.38 11.62 6.92
CA ARG A 198 10.83 11.87 6.85
C ARG A 198 11.61 10.88 7.70
N GLU A 199 11.20 10.66 8.95
CA GLU A 199 11.82 9.68 9.84
C GLU A 199 11.78 8.28 9.21
N THR A 200 10.62 7.90 8.67
CA THR A 200 10.41 6.64 7.97
C THR A 200 11.32 6.53 6.75
N ALA A 201 11.43 7.58 5.93
CA ALA A 201 12.30 7.62 4.76
C ALA A 201 13.80 7.53 5.13
N MET A 202 14.22 8.19 6.21
CA MET A 202 15.58 8.11 6.72
C MET A 202 15.92 6.70 7.22
N THR A 203 15.00 6.08 7.96
CA THR A 203 15.14 4.70 8.44
C THR A 203 15.24 3.71 7.27
N ALA A 204 14.40 3.88 6.24
CA ALA A 204 14.47 3.10 5.01
C ALA A 204 15.80 3.27 4.27
N ASN A 205 16.27 4.51 4.12
CA ASN A 205 17.54 4.79 3.46
C ASN A 205 18.74 4.21 4.24
N LEU A 206 18.73 4.29 5.58
CA LEU A 206 19.77 3.73 6.43
C LEU A 206 19.78 2.20 6.37
N ALA A 207 18.61 1.56 6.46
CA ALA A 207 18.49 0.12 6.34
C ALA A 207 19.02 -0.39 4.99
N LEU A 208 18.70 0.32 3.90
CA LEU A 208 19.23 0.03 2.58
C LEU A 208 20.75 0.24 2.51
N ALA A 209 21.26 1.36 3.05
CA ALA A 209 22.70 1.65 3.06
C ALA A 209 23.49 0.60 3.85
N ASN A 210 22.99 0.15 4.99
CA ASN A 210 23.60 -0.91 5.79
C ASN A 210 23.58 -2.25 5.04
N ALA A 211 22.44 -2.63 4.45
CA ALA A 211 22.34 -3.84 3.65
C ALA A 211 23.36 -3.85 2.48
N ILE A 212 23.54 -2.71 1.82
CA ILE A 212 24.53 -2.54 0.75
C ILE A 212 25.97 -2.65 1.29
N THR A 213 26.27 -1.96 2.39
CA THR A 213 27.63 -1.85 2.95
C THR A 213 28.12 -3.19 3.51
N PHE A 214 27.29 -3.88 4.27
CA PHE A 214 27.66 -5.13 4.93
C PHE A 214 27.41 -6.38 4.07
N GLY A 215 26.83 -6.23 2.87
CA GLY A 215 26.44 -7.35 2.02
C GLY A 215 25.30 -8.20 2.61
N GLU A 216 24.74 -7.77 3.74
CA GLU A 216 23.60 -8.39 4.42
C GLU A 216 22.29 -7.86 3.83
N ILE A 217 22.04 -8.20 2.57
CA ILE A 217 20.73 -7.96 1.97
C ILE A 217 19.80 -9.04 2.51
N ASP A 218 19.46 -8.91 3.78
CA ASP A 218 18.43 -9.72 4.39
C ASP A 218 17.09 -9.22 3.86
N VAL A 219 16.41 -10.08 3.10
CA VAL A 219 15.03 -9.87 2.64
C VAL A 219 14.10 -9.53 3.81
N ARG A 220 14.43 -9.94 5.05
CA ARG A 220 13.71 -9.57 6.28
C ARG A 220 13.91 -8.11 6.70
N VAL A 221 15.06 -7.50 6.40
CA VAL A 221 15.29 -6.06 6.62
C VAL A 221 14.49 -5.27 5.61
N PHE A 222 14.54 -5.66 4.33
CA PHE A 222 13.66 -5.08 3.31
C PHE A 222 12.19 -5.22 3.69
N LYS A 223 11.74 -6.43 4.07
CA LYS A 223 10.36 -6.66 4.48
C LYS A 223 9.94 -5.80 5.66
N ARG A 224 10.75 -5.73 6.73
CA ARG A 224 10.40 -4.94 7.93
C ARG A 224 10.27 -3.45 7.64
N VAL A 225 11.16 -2.91 6.82
CA VAL A 225 11.21 -1.47 6.58
C VAL A 225 10.28 -1.05 5.44
N TYR A 226 10.17 -1.87 4.40
CA TYR A 226 9.35 -1.58 3.22
C TYR A 226 7.90 -2.06 3.32
N ASP A 227 7.51 -2.90 4.29
CA ASP A 227 6.09 -3.27 4.46
C ASP A 227 5.25 -2.10 5.02
N LYS A 228 5.83 -1.23 5.86
CA LYS A 228 5.11 -0.10 6.48
C LYS A 228 5.44 1.26 5.87
N ALA A 229 6.65 1.45 5.35
CA ALA A 229 7.07 2.72 4.79
C ALA A 229 6.15 3.27 3.68
N PRO A 230 5.59 2.46 2.76
CA PRO A 230 4.67 2.94 1.74
C PRO A 230 3.45 3.67 2.28
N TYR A 231 2.91 3.25 3.42
CA TYR A 231 1.72 3.86 4.03
C TYR A 231 2.02 5.29 4.46
N VAL A 232 3.03 5.46 5.32
CA VAL A 232 3.39 6.76 5.89
C VAL A 232 3.90 7.72 4.81
N ILE A 233 4.83 7.24 3.97
CA ILE A 233 5.44 8.07 2.92
C ILE A 233 4.40 8.38 1.84
N GLY A 234 3.63 7.39 1.42
CA GLY A 234 2.57 7.53 0.44
C GLY A 234 1.50 8.51 0.88
N HIS A 235 1.07 8.44 2.15
CA HIS A 235 0.06 9.34 2.70
C HIS A 235 0.53 10.79 2.65
N HIS A 236 1.77 11.07 3.08
CA HIS A 236 2.36 12.40 2.94
C HIS A 236 2.44 12.86 1.48
N MET A 237 2.81 11.97 0.55
CA MET A 237 2.87 12.31 -0.88
C MET A 237 1.49 12.70 -1.44
N VAL A 238 0.46 11.90 -1.17
CA VAL A 238 -0.92 12.19 -1.58
C VAL A 238 -1.39 13.50 -0.96
N PHE A 239 -1.25 13.65 0.35
CA PHE A 239 -1.66 14.86 1.04
C PHE A 239 -0.97 16.11 0.49
N THR A 240 0.34 16.03 0.20
CA THR A 240 1.11 17.13 -0.40
C THR A 240 0.58 17.52 -1.78
N LEU A 241 0.21 16.55 -2.62
CA LEU A 241 -0.37 16.80 -3.94
C LEU A 241 -1.73 17.51 -3.84
N LEU A 242 -2.57 17.07 -2.91
CA LEU A 242 -3.92 17.60 -2.69
C LEU A 242 -3.92 18.99 -2.06
N LEU A 243 -2.90 19.33 -1.27
CA LEU A 243 -2.78 20.64 -0.64
C LEU A 243 -2.65 21.79 -1.65
N LYS A 244 -2.27 21.51 -2.91
CA LYS A 244 -1.89 22.55 -3.87
C LYS A 244 -2.58 22.47 -5.22
N GLU A 245 -2.31 21.42 -6.00
CA GLU A 245 -2.54 21.46 -7.45
C GLU A 245 -3.44 20.35 -7.97
N TYR A 246 -3.73 19.32 -7.16
CA TYR A 246 -4.39 18.13 -7.65
C TYR A 246 -5.64 17.79 -6.85
N THR A 247 -6.64 17.29 -7.55
CA THR A 247 -7.78 16.59 -6.98
C THR A 247 -7.43 15.13 -6.72
N LEU A 248 -8.15 14.48 -5.80
CA LEU A 248 -7.98 13.05 -5.52
C LEU A 248 -8.16 12.19 -6.77
N GLU A 249 -9.13 12.56 -7.62
CA GLU A 249 -9.40 11.86 -8.88
C GLU A 249 -8.20 11.93 -9.86
N GLU A 250 -7.54 13.09 -9.96
CA GLU A 250 -6.34 13.23 -10.77
C GLU A 250 -5.19 12.38 -10.23
N VAL A 251 -4.97 12.39 -8.92
CA VAL A 251 -3.91 11.59 -8.26
C VAL A 251 -4.10 10.09 -8.49
N VAL A 252 -5.34 9.60 -8.50
CA VAL A 252 -5.67 8.17 -8.70
C VAL A 252 -5.45 7.72 -10.15
N LYS A 253 -5.64 8.62 -11.11
CA LYS A 253 -5.47 8.32 -12.54
C LYS A 253 -4.01 8.26 -12.98
N MET A 254 -3.11 8.90 -12.23
CA MET A 254 -1.67 8.87 -12.50
C MET A 254 -1.14 7.43 -12.48
N ASN A 255 -0.08 7.17 -13.23
CA ASN A 255 0.80 6.03 -12.92
C ASN A 255 1.82 6.44 -11.83
N TYR A 256 2.48 5.47 -11.19
CA TYR A 256 3.40 5.78 -10.08
C TYR A 256 4.54 6.74 -10.50
N HIS A 257 4.96 6.73 -11.77
CA HIS A 257 6.02 7.62 -12.25
C HIS A 257 5.52 9.07 -12.33
N GLU A 258 4.33 9.27 -12.91
CA GLU A 258 3.63 10.56 -12.91
C GLU A 258 3.38 11.06 -11.50
N PHE A 259 2.91 10.18 -10.60
CA PHE A 259 2.66 10.47 -9.20
C PHE A 259 3.90 11.01 -8.48
N VAL A 260 5.04 10.30 -8.56
CA VAL A 260 6.28 10.76 -7.92
C VAL A 260 6.77 12.07 -8.55
N LYS A 261 6.61 12.25 -9.86
CA LYS A 261 7.04 13.47 -10.56
C LYS A 261 6.19 14.68 -10.22
N ALA A 262 4.88 14.50 -10.10
CA ALA A 262 3.96 15.53 -9.61
C ALA A 262 4.35 15.91 -8.18
N TYR A 263 4.63 14.93 -7.32
CA TYR A 263 5.02 15.17 -5.94
C TYR A 263 6.35 15.95 -5.84
N GLU A 264 7.38 15.57 -6.61
CA GLU A 264 8.65 16.31 -6.69
C GLU A 264 8.44 17.78 -7.10
N ARG A 265 7.52 18.01 -8.05
CA ARG A 265 7.19 19.36 -8.55
C ARG A 265 6.50 20.19 -7.49
N VAL A 266 5.48 19.63 -6.83
CA VAL A 266 4.74 20.33 -5.76
C VAL A 266 5.67 20.63 -4.60
N CYS A 267 6.51 19.70 -4.15
CA CYS A 267 7.53 19.96 -3.13
C CYS A 267 8.42 21.15 -3.51
N LYS A 268 8.92 21.17 -4.75
CA LYS A 268 9.72 22.31 -5.24
C LYS A 268 8.95 23.63 -5.19
N HIS A 269 7.67 23.62 -5.58
CA HIS A 269 6.82 24.80 -5.58
C HIS A 269 6.60 25.34 -4.15
N ILE A 270 6.42 24.47 -3.17
CA ILE A 270 6.25 24.85 -1.76
C ILE A 270 7.59 25.07 -1.01
N GLY A 271 8.72 25.10 -1.73
CA GLY A 271 10.04 25.33 -1.13
C GLY A 271 10.58 24.16 -0.32
N GLU A 272 9.99 22.97 -0.43
CA GLU A 272 10.39 21.79 0.31
C GLU A 272 11.23 20.83 -0.51
N ARG A 273 12.12 20.09 0.18
CA ARG A 273 12.80 18.94 -0.45
C ARG A 273 11.83 17.75 -0.49
N PRO A 274 11.69 17.07 -1.64
CA PRO A 274 10.89 15.85 -1.69
C PRO A 274 11.55 14.78 -0.82
N LEU A 275 10.74 13.93 -0.18
CA LEU A 275 11.26 12.77 0.56
C LEU A 275 11.68 11.62 -0.37
N VAL A 276 11.02 11.55 -1.52
CA VAL A 276 11.13 10.47 -2.50
C VAL A 276 11.39 11.08 -3.86
N SER A 277 12.35 10.54 -4.60
CA SER A 277 12.66 10.99 -5.96
C SER A 277 12.97 9.84 -6.90
N LEU A 278 12.58 9.98 -8.17
CA LEU A 278 12.93 8.99 -9.20
C LEU A 278 14.23 9.34 -9.92
N THR A 279 14.42 10.62 -10.25
CA THR A 279 15.57 11.05 -11.07
C THR A 279 16.15 12.40 -10.68
N SER A 280 15.53 13.14 -9.76
CA SER A 280 15.97 14.50 -9.41
C SER A 280 17.21 14.53 -8.51
N GLY A 281 17.54 13.43 -7.82
CA GLY A 281 18.63 13.39 -6.84
C GLY A 281 18.34 14.17 -5.55
N LYS A 282 17.10 14.65 -5.37
CA LYS A 282 16.72 15.55 -4.26
C LYS A 282 16.01 14.83 -3.11
N GLY A 283 15.56 13.60 -3.33
CA GLY A 283 14.91 12.76 -2.36
C GLY A 283 15.86 12.18 -1.32
N ILE A 284 15.33 11.87 -0.13
CA ILE A 284 16.00 11.01 0.85
C ILE A 284 16.07 9.59 0.28
N LEU A 285 14.96 9.12 -0.29
CA LEU A 285 14.86 7.90 -1.07
C LEU A 285 14.90 8.24 -2.56
N ASP A 286 16.11 8.35 -3.13
CA ASP A 286 16.31 8.60 -4.56
C ASP A 286 16.56 7.29 -5.32
N TYR A 287 15.66 6.94 -6.25
CA TYR A 287 15.73 5.69 -7.01
C TYR A 287 17.04 5.53 -7.79
N LYS A 288 17.50 6.59 -8.45
CA LYS A 288 18.70 6.56 -9.29
C LYS A 288 19.95 6.34 -8.42
N GLU A 289 20.03 7.03 -7.30
CA GLU A 289 21.13 6.91 -6.34
C GLU A 289 21.12 5.56 -5.62
N MET A 290 19.95 5.08 -5.18
CA MET A 290 19.79 3.74 -4.60
C MET A 290 20.29 2.66 -5.57
N LEU A 291 19.93 2.75 -6.86
CA LEU A 291 20.45 1.84 -7.88
C LEU A 291 21.95 2.00 -8.14
N LYS A 292 22.50 3.21 -8.06
CA LYS A 292 23.93 3.45 -8.25
C LYS A 292 24.74 2.84 -7.12
N ARG A 293 24.38 3.14 -5.86
CA ARG A 293 25.01 2.56 -4.65
C ARG A 293 24.98 1.05 -4.69
N TRP A 294 23.84 0.49 -5.10
CA TRP A 294 23.71 -0.93 -5.32
C TRP A 294 24.76 -1.44 -6.30
N ARG A 295 24.79 -0.92 -7.53
CA ARG A 295 25.74 -1.37 -8.56
C ARG A 295 27.19 -1.28 -8.09
N SER A 296 27.57 -0.19 -7.42
CA SER A 296 28.92 0.03 -6.94
C SER A 296 29.37 -1.02 -5.92
N ALA A 297 28.49 -1.45 -5.02
CA ALA A 297 28.82 -2.45 -4.00
C ALA A 297 29.14 -3.84 -4.58
N PHE A 298 28.57 -4.19 -5.74
CA PHE A 298 28.83 -5.46 -6.42
C PHE A 298 30.01 -5.39 -7.39
N SER A 299 30.32 -4.21 -7.94
CA SER A 299 31.49 -4.03 -8.80
C SER A 299 32.82 -3.96 -8.04
N GLN A 300 32.81 -3.75 -6.72
CA GLN A 300 34.02 -3.73 -5.88
C GLN A 300 34.41 -5.09 -5.31
N LYS A 301 33.58 -6.12 -5.48
CA LYS A 301 33.80 -7.49 -4.96
C LYS A 301 34.06 -8.54 -6.05
N SER A 302 34.29 -8.11 -7.29
CA SER A 302 34.63 -8.93 -8.46
C SER A 302 36.04 -8.61 -8.94
#